data_AF-A0AA96TC29-F1
#
_entry.id   AF-A0AA96TC29-F1
#
_cell.length_a   1.000
_cell.length_b   1.000
_cell.length_c   1.000
_cell.angle_alpha   90.00
_cell.angle_beta   90.00
_cell.angle_gamma   90.00
#
_symmetry.space_group_name_H-M   'P 1'
#
loop_
_entity.id
_entity.type
_entity.pdbx_description
1 polymer ?
#
loop_
_entity_poly.entity_id
_entity_poly.type
_entity_poly.pdbx_seq_one_letter_code
_entity_poly.pdbx_strand_id
1 'polypeptide(L)' 'MGADLVGMSTALEAIAARAAGLEVVGLSLVTNAAAGVTGEPLDAGEVVSAGRAAASGLGSLLVRLLERLP' A
#
# COMPACT_ATOMS: atom_id res chain seq x y z
N MET A 1 11.71 6.16 -15.19
CA MET A 1 11.31 6.71 -13.87
C MET A 1 11.60 5.62 -12.85
N GLY A 2 12.44 5.86 -11.85
CA GLY A 2 12.91 4.83 -10.90
C GLY A 2 11.94 4.61 -9.73
N ALA A 3 10.68 4.24 -10.02
CA ALA A 3 9.69 3.95 -9.00
C ALA A 3 9.79 2.49 -8.54
N ASP A 4 9.72 2.25 -7.23
CA ASP A 4 9.74 0.90 -6.65
C ASP A 4 8.34 0.26 -6.60
N LEU A 5 7.29 1.08 -6.54
CA LEU A 5 5.88 0.68 -6.42
C LEU A 5 4.97 1.57 -7.27
N VAL A 6 3.81 1.04 -7.67
CA VAL A 6 2.77 1.77 -8.40
C VAL A 6 1.39 1.41 -7.86
N GLY A 7 0.52 2.42 -7.75
CA GLY A 7 -0.85 2.27 -7.27
C GLY A 7 -1.75 3.38 -7.81
N MET A 8 -3.05 3.29 -7.54
CA MET A 8 -4.07 4.21 -8.08
C MET A 8 -4.66 5.16 -7.03
N SER A 9 -4.11 5.20 -5.81
CA SER A 9 -4.62 5.98 -4.68
C SER A 9 -3.47 6.53 -3.81
N THR A 10 -3.80 7.05 -2.63
CA THR A 10 -2.87 7.51 -1.57
C THR A 10 -2.15 8.81 -1.87
N ALA A 11 -1.67 9.04 -3.09
CA ALA A 11 -0.89 10.24 -3.42
C ALA A 11 -1.69 11.53 -3.19
N LEU A 12 -2.96 11.56 -3.60
CA LEU A 12 -3.81 12.76 -3.49
C LEU A 12 -4.19 13.03 -2.03
N GLU A 13 -4.51 11.99 -1.27
CA GLU A 13 -4.84 12.06 0.15
C GLU A 13 -3.63 12.53 0.97
N ALA A 14 -2.43 12.02 0.67
CA ALA A 14 -1.19 12.45 1.31
C ALA A 14 -0.93 13.95 1.05
N ILE A 15 -1.10 14.43 -0.20
CA ILE A 15 -0.94 15.85 -0.53
C ILE A 15 -1.94 16.70 0.26
N ALA A 16 -3.22 16.30 0.30
CA ALA A 16 -4.26 17.02 1.02
C ALA A 16 -3.99 17.06 2.54
N ALA A 17 -3.60 15.94 3.15
CA ALA A 17 -3.26 15.86 4.57
C ALA A 17 -2.05 16.75 4.91
N ARG A 18 -1.02 16.75 4.07
CA ARG A 18 0.14 17.65 4.26
C ARG A 18 -0.24 19.12 4.10
N ALA A 19 -1.11 19.46 3.15
CA ALA A 19 -1.63 20.82 3.00
C ALA A 19 -2.44 21.29 4.22
N ALA A 20 -3.08 20.36 4.93
CA ALA A 20 -3.79 20.62 6.19
C ALA A 20 -2.89 20.63 7.45
N GLY A 21 -1.57 20.47 7.29
CA GLY A 21 -0.62 20.47 8.41
C GLY A 21 -0.54 19.16 9.19
N LEU A 22 -1.09 18.06 8.66
CA LEU A 22 -1.02 16.74 9.29
C LEU A 22 0.30 16.04 8.98
N GLU A 23 0.75 15.20 9.91
CA GLU A 23 1.80 14.21 9.64
C GLU A 23 1.21 12.99 8.93
N VAL A 24 1.98 12.39 8.02
CA VAL A 24 1.50 11.28 7.17
C VAL A 24 2.52 10.15 7.18
N VAL A 25 2.03 8.94 7.47
CA VAL A 25 2.74 7.68 7.23
C VAL A 25 2.02 6.93 6.10
N GLY A 26 2.79 6.49 5.11
CA GLY A 26 2.30 5.65 4.01
C GLY A 26 2.74 4.20 4.17
N LEU A 27 1.85 3.26 3.89
CA LEU A 27 2.11 1.82 3.86
C LEU A 27 1.45 1.25 2.61
N SER A 28 2.19 0.44 1.86
CA SER A 28 1.69 -0.25 0.67
C SER A 28 1.88 -1.75 0.83
N LEU A 29 0.83 -2.52 0.55
CA LEU A 29 0.93 -3.97 0.40
C LEU A 29 1.25 -4.27 -1.06
N VAL A 30 2.38 -4.93 -1.31
CA VAL A 30 2.74 -5.40 -2.65
C VAL A 30 1.91 -6.65 -2.96
N THR A 31 0.91 -6.50 -3.82
CA THR A 31 -0.02 -7.59 -4.15
C THR A 31 0.40 -8.41 -5.37
N ASN A 32 1.27 -7.87 -6.21
CA ASN A 32 1.72 -8.51 -7.44
C ASN A 32 3.03 -7.87 -7.95
N ALA A 33 3.71 -8.58 -8.85
CA ALA A 33 4.73 -7.99 -9.70
C ALA A 33 4.03 -7.13 -10.76
N ALA A 34 4.41 -5.85 -10.88
CA ALA A 34 3.74 -4.88 -11.73
C ALA A 34 3.63 -5.32 -13.20
N ALA A 35 2.74 -4.67 -13.96
CA ALA A 35 2.55 -4.97 -15.38
C ALA A 35 3.88 -4.94 -16.15
N GLY A 36 4.14 -5.97 -16.95
CA GLY A 36 5.36 -6.09 -17.75
C GLY A 36 6.58 -6.63 -16.99
N VAL A 37 6.48 -6.95 -15.69
CA VAL A 37 7.58 -7.56 -14.93
C VAL A 37 7.67 -9.08 -15.16
N THR A 38 6.53 -9.78 -15.14
CA THR A 38 6.48 -11.24 -15.33
C THR A 38 6.17 -11.67 -16.75
N GLY A 39 5.63 -10.77 -17.57
CA GLY A 39 5.12 -11.07 -18.91
C GLY A 39 3.68 -11.60 -18.94
N GLU A 40 3.07 -11.84 -17.77
CA GLU A 40 1.68 -12.27 -17.64
C GLU A 40 0.72 -11.07 -17.49
N PRO A 41 -0.55 -11.19 -17.94
CA PRO A 41 -1.57 -10.18 -17.68
C PRO A 41 -1.82 -10.00 -16.18
N LEU A 42 -2.20 -8.79 -15.77
CA LEU A 42 -2.63 -8.54 -14.39
C LEU A 42 -4.02 -9.14 -14.13
N ASP A 43 -4.19 -9.77 -12.96
CA ASP A 43 -5.48 -10.26 -12.47
C ASP A 43 -5.87 -9.54 -11.16
N ALA A 44 -7.06 -8.94 -11.16
CA ALA A 44 -7.63 -8.34 -9.96
C ALA A 44 -7.96 -9.39 -8.87
N GLY A 45 -8.24 -10.64 -9.26
CA GLY A 45 -8.46 -11.75 -8.34
C GLY A 45 -7.24 -12.05 -7.48
N GLU A 46 -6.06 -12.08 -8.09
CA GLU A 46 -4.78 -12.23 -7.40
C GLU A 46 -4.50 -11.07 -6.42
N VAL A 47 -4.84 -9.85 -6.81
CA VAL A 47 -4.68 -8.68 -5.93
C VAL A 47 -5.54 -8.84 -4.67
N VAL A 48 -6.80 -9.27 -4.83
CA VAL A 48 -7.71 -9.50 -3.70
C VAL A 48 -7.25 -10.68 -2.84
N SER A 49 -6.76 -11.76 -3.44
CA SER A 49 -6.30 -12.95 -2.71
C SER A 49 -5.05 -12.65 -1.88
N ALA A 50 -4.07 -11.92 -2.44
CA ALA A 50 -2.90 -11.44 -1.73
C ALA A 50 -3.28 -10.52 -0.56
N GLY A 51 -4.23 -9.61 -0.79
CA GLY A 51 -4.79 -8.75 0.27
C GLY A 51 -5.39 -9.55 1.43
N ARG A 52 -6.20 -10.57 1.13
CA ARG A 52 -6.79 -11.45 2.16
C ARG A 52 -5.74 -12.23 2.91
N ALA A 53 -4.73 -12.77 2.22
CA ALA A 53 -3.64 -13.52 2.84
C ALA A 53 -2.82 -12.64 3.82
N ALA A 54 -2.63 -11.37 3.49
CA ALA A 54 -1.86 -10.44 4.32
C ALA A 54 -2.68 -9.80 5.46
N ALA A 55 -4.02 -9.90 5.45
CA ALA A 55 -4.90 -9.11 6.31
C ALA A 55 -4.59 -9.22 7.80
N SER A 56 -4.37 -10.44 8.32
CA SER A 56 -4.07 -10.65 9.74
C SER A 56 -2.71 -10.05 10.13
N GLY A 57 -1.67 -10.29 9.33
CA GLY A 57 -0.32 -9.76 9.60
C GLY A 57 -0.26 -8.24 9.48
N LEU A 58 -0.92 -7.67 8.47
CA LEU A 58 -1.04 -6.23 8.30
C LEU A 58 -1.81 -5.60 9.46
N GLY A 59 -2.90 -6.24 9.92
CA GLY A 59 -3.64 -5.79 11.10
C GLY A 59 -2.77 -5.72 12.36
N SER A 60 -2.01 -6.78 12.64
CA SER A 60 -1.07 -6.78 13.78
C SER A 60 0.04 -5.73 13.65
N LEU A 61 0.55 -5.50 12.44
CA LEU A 61 1.54 -4.46 12.18
C LEU A 61 0.97 -3.07 12.45
N LEU A 62 -0.25 -2.79 11.98
CA LEU A 62 -0.91 -1.50 12.18
C LEU A 62 -1.15 -1.21 13.66
N VAL A 63 -1.64 -2.20 14.44
CA VAL A 63 -1.81 -2.04 15.89
C VAL A 63 -0.49 -1.67 16.56
N ARG A 64 0.58 -2.41 16.28
CA ARG A 64 1.92 -2.15 16.83
C ARG A 64 2.50 -0.81 16.39
N LEU A 65 2.18 -0.34 15.19
CA LEU A 65 2.60 0.96 14.70
C LEU A 65 1.91 2.07 15.50
N LEU A 66 0.59 1.97 15.68
CA LEU A 66 -0.20 2.96 16.44
C LEU A 66 0.26 3.06 17.90
N GLU A 67 0.61 1.94 18.53
CA GLU A 67 1.18 1.91 19.90
C GLU A 67 2.52 2.65 20.04
N ARG A 68 3.20 2.95 18.93
CA ARG A 68 4.51 3.62 18.90
C ARG A 68 4.45 5.05 18.41
N LEU A 69 3.28 5.53 18.00
CA LEU A 69 3.11 6.93 17.61
C LEU A 69 3.08 7.81 18.87
N PRO A 70 3.73 8.99 18.84
CA PRO A 70 3.80 9.92 19.97
C PRO A 70 2.45 10.56 20.31
#